data_AF-A0A9D5PXQ6-F1
#
_entry.id   AF-A0A9D5PXQ6-F1
#
_cell.length_a   1.000
_cell.length_b   1.000
_cell.length_c   1.000
_cell.angle_alpha   90.00
_cell.angle_beta   90.00
_cell.angle_gamma   90.00
#
_symmetry.space_group_name_H-M   'P 1'
#
loop_
_entity.id
_entity.type
_entity.pdbx_description
1 polymer ?
#
loop_
_entity_poly.entity_id
_entity_poly.type
_entity_poly.pdbx_seq_one_letter_code
_entity_poly.pdbx_strand_id
1 'polypeptide(L)'
;MAVHYSKNHEGLFFIDNDMGELIIHGEGSVRAEDTETWNPDESWKAAVTEITVRDGITEIGGGVLEQFPNVKKLNLPGSLTRMESTDGLKTRLCTNDVLLNAAYGSFGDAFALEHGLRFLPCPIVLGWYRDEEHDESTKLVLRFHEDGSMDILIDIFTVGISAGSSGGATLERPMPEDYHPGCTPEQFAQLFPAVYYDQIMKNPEVEIFLRREATGKEKGKQ
;
A
#
# COMPACT_ATOMS: atom_id res chain seq x y z
N MET A 1 14.59 2.60 -17.58
CA MET A 1 14.79 2.00 -16.25
C MET A 1 16.25 2.16 -15.88
N ALA A 2 16.54 3.00 -14.89
CA ALA A 2 17.88 3.25 -14.36
C ALA A 2 17.94 2.83 -12.88
N VAL A 3 19.12 2.38 -12.45
CA VAL A 3 19.38 2.06 -11.03
C VAL A 3 20.44 3.01 -10.51
N HIS A 4 20.12 3.71 -9.43
CA HIS A 4 21.02 4.65 -8.77
C HIS A 4 21.38 4.12 -7.39
N TYR A 5 22.65 3.82 -7.16
CA TYR A 5 23.14 3.34 -5.87
C TYR A 5 23.54 4.52 -4.99
N SER A 6 23.16 4.47 -3.71
CA SER A 6 23.61 5.45 -2.72
C SER A 6 25.12 5.43 -2.56
N LYS A 7 25.72 6.60 -2.34
CA LYS A 7 27.13 6.75 -1.94
C LYS A 7 27.35 6.47 -0.47
N ASN A 8 26.34 6.72 0.36
CA ASN A 8 26.49 6.84 1.81
C ASN A 8 25.80 5.70 2.58
N HIS A 9 24.96 4.91 1.91
CA HIS A 9 24.27 3.78 2.53
C HIS A 9 24.44 2.51 1.69
N GLU A 10 25.17 1.54 2.23
CA GLU A 10 25.33 0.23 1.60
C GLU A 10 23.97 -0.48 1.49
N GLY A 11 23.68 -1.06 0.33
CA GLY A 11 22.41 -1.74 0.08
C GLY A 11 21.22 -0.82 -0.22
N LEU A 12 21.36 0.51 -0.09
CA LEU A 12 20.33 1.46 -0.52
C LEU A 12 20.50 1.78 -2.00
N PHE A 13 19.44 1.57 -2.78
CA PHE A 13 19.39 1.93 -4.19
C PHE A 13 17.99 2.32 -4.63
N PHE A 14 17.96 3.11 -5.70
CA PHE A 14 16.76 3.68 -6.29
C PHE A 14 16.58 3.14 -7.70
N ILE A 15 15.41 2.59 -8.01
CA ILE A 15 15.06 2.17 -9.38
C ILE A 15 14.12 3.22 -9.96
N ASP A 16 14.59 3.98 -10.94
CA ASP A 16 13.79 4.90 -11.75
C ASP A 16 13.25 4.15 -12.98
N ASN A 17 11.94 4.05 -13.12
CA ASN A 17 11.29 3.36 -14.25
C ASN A 17 11.08 4.25 -15.49
N ASP A 18 11.65 5.47 -15.53
CA ASP A 18 11.53 6.48 -16.60
C ASP A 18 10.12 7.06 -16.81
N MET A 19 9.15 6.72 -15.95
CA MET A 19 7.78 7.25 -15.98
C MET A 19 7.42 8.07 -14.73
N GLY A 20 8.45 8.56 -14.02
CA GLY A 20 8.27 9.28 -12.76
C GLY A 20 7.93 8.36 -11.59
N GLU A 21 8.04 7.05 -11.75
CA GLU A 21 7.94 6.06 -10.68
C GLU A 21 9.33 5.71 -10.16
N LEU A 22 9.54 5.94 -8.87
CA LEU A 22 10.76 5.62 -8.17
C LEU A 22 10.51 4.54 -7.12
N ILE A 23 11.31 3.48 -7.14
CA ILE A 23 11.30 2.44 -6.11
C ILE A 23 12.56 2.57 -5.25
N ILE A 24 12.38 2.72 -3.94
CA ILE A 24 13.46 2.82 -2.96
C ILE A 24 13.62 1.46 -2.27
N HIS A 25 14.76 0.82 -2.48
CA HIS A 25 15.16 -0.41 -1.81
C HIS A 25 16.28 -0.13 -0.82
N GLY A 26 16.18 -0.71 0.37
CA GLY A 26 17.21 -0.62 1.40
C GLY A 26 16.76 -1.31 2.69
N GLU A 27 17.59 -1.20 3.72
CA GLU A 27 17.29 -1.72 5.05
C GLU A 27 17.57 -0.66 6.12
N GLY A 28 16.77 -0.63 7.17
CA GLY A 28 17.00 0.25 8.31
C GLY A 28 16.61 1.71 8.05
N SER A 29 17.44 2.64 8.53
CA SER A 29 17.15 4.07 8.50
C SER A 29 17.80 4.74 7.29
N VAL A 30 17.01 5.52 6.56
CA VAL A 30 17.48 6.32 5.42
C VAL A 30 17.55 7.80 5.81
N ARG A 31 18.66 8.48 5.50
CA ARG A 31 18.89 9.91 5.75
C ARG A 31 19.03 10.68 4.45
N ALA A 32 18.92 12.01 4.51
CA ALA A 32 19.03 12.87 3.33
C ALA A 32 20.34 12.67 2.57
N GLU A 33 21.46 12.53 3.28
CA GLU A 33 22.78 12.25 2.68
C GLU A 33 22.79 10.94 1.88
N ASP A 34 21.97 9.95 2.23
CA ASP A 34 21.90 8.67 1.53
C ASP A 34 21.24 8.78 0.15
N THR A 35 20.57 9.90 -0.15
CA THR A 35 20.00 10.19 -1.47
C THR A 35 21.02 10.69 -2.48
N GLU A 36 22.27 10.95 -2.04
CA GLU A 36 23.38 11.20 -2.96
C GLU A 36 23.80 9.89 -3.62
N THR A 37 23.77 9.88 -4.96
CA THR A 37 24.05 8.66 -5.73
C THR A 37 25.35 8.76 -6.50
N TRP A 38 25.83 7.62 -7.01
CA TRP A 38 26.95 7.59 -7.95
C TRP A 38 26.64 8.20 -9.32
N ASN A 39 25.37 8.53 -9.59
CA ASN A 39 24.98 9.28 -10.79
C ASN A 39 25.29 10.77 -10.61
N PRO A 40 26.14 11.39 -11.44
CA PRO A 40 26.41 12.82 -11.35
C PRO A 40 25.24 13.69 -11.82
N ASP A 41 24.31 13.14 -12.61
CA ASP A 41 23.10 13.82 -13.02
C ASP A 41 21.98 13.53 -12.02
N GLU A 42 21.51 14.55 -11.31
CA GLU A 42 20.40 14.46 -10.36
C GLU A 42 19.06 14.97 -10.93
N SER A 43 19.01 15.32 -12.22
CA SER A 43 17.79 15.84 -12.85
C SER A 43 16.61 14.87 -12.79
N TRP A 44 16.89 13.56 -12.71
CA TRP A 44 15.88 12.50 -12.54
C TRP A 44 15.02 12.70 -11.29
N LYS A 45 15.57 13.24 -10.18
CA LYS A 45 14.81 13.50 -8.94
C LYS A 45 13.61 14.42 -9.17
N ALA A 46 13.74 15.38 -10.10
CA ALA A 46 12.65 16.29 -10.47
C ALA A 46 11.58 15.64 -11.36
N ALA A 47 11.90 14.54 -12.06
CA ALA A 47 10.93 13.80 -12.86
C ALA A 47 10.05 12.86 -12.02
N VAL A 48 10.47 12.54 -10.79
CA VAL A 48 9.74 11.64 -9.88
C VAL A 48 8.42 12.27 -9.43
N THR A 49 7.34 11.52 -9.66
CA THR A 49 5.97 11.86 -9.24
C THR A 49 5.33 10.79 -8.36
N GLU A 50 5.87 9.58 -8.36
CA GLU A 50 5.44 8.47 -7.51
C GLU A 50 6.66 7.84 -6.85
N ILE A 51 6.57 7.65 -5.53
CA ILE A 51 7.62 6.98 -4.76
C ILE A 51 7.02 5.75 -4.09
N THR A 52 7.68 4.61 -4.28
CA THR A 52 7.40 3.38 -3.54
C THR A 52 8.59 3.04 -2.67
N VAL A 53 8.40 3.10 -1.35
CA VAL A 53 9.40 2.63 -0.39
C VAL A 53 9.15 1.15 -0.13
N ARG A 54 10.17 0.31 -0.27
CA ARG A 54 10.05 -1.14 -0.12
C ARG A 54 10.22 -1.57 1.34
N ASP A 55 9.66 -2.73 1.66
CA ASP A 55 9.89 -3.39 2.95
C ASP A 55 11.39 -3.55 3.21
N GLY A 56 11.77 -3.40 4.48
CA GLY A 56 13.16 -3.39 4.96
C GLY A 56 13.55 -2.02 5.53
N ILE A 57 13.05 -0.95 4.94
CA ILE A 57 13.24 0.42 5.46
C ILE A 57 12.31 0.61 6.68
N THR A 58 12.89 1.04 7.80
CA THR A 58 12.19 1.21 9.08
C THR A 58 12.06 2.67 9.51
N GLU A 59 12.93 3.56 9.00
CA GLU A 59 12.92 4.99 9.30
C GLU A 59 13.31 5.84 8.08
N ILE A 60 12.58 6.95 7.86
CA ILE A 60 12.90 7.97 6.85
C ILE A 60 13.20 9.29 7.57
N GLY A 61 14.46 9.72 7.53
CA GLY A 61 14.92 10.97 8.12
C GLY A 61 14.50 12.22 7.35
N GLY A 62 14.63 13.37 8.00
CA GLY A 62 14.29 14.67 7.44
C GLY A 62 15.09 14.94 6.17
N GLY A 63 14.45 15.57 5.19
CA GLY A 63 15.08 15.95 3.92
C GLY A 63 15.17 14.85 2.86
N VAL A 64 14.89 13.57 3.16
CA VAL A 64 14.91 12.47 2.16
C VAL A 64 13.85 12.69 1.09
N LEU A 65 12.58 12.80 1.49
CA LEU A 65 11.48 12.98 0.55
C LEU A 65 11.45 14.39 -0.06
N GLU A 66 12.10 15.37 0.58
CA GLU A 66 12.21 16.74 0.04
C GLU A 66 13.08 16.83 -1.22
N GLN A 67 13.90 15.81 -1.48
CA GLN A 67 14.69 15.68 -2.71
C GLN A 67 13.83 15.46 -3.96
N PHE A 68 12.56 15.07 -3.78
CA PHE A 68 11.64 14.73 -4.86
C PHE A 68 10.48 15.75 -4.89
N PRO A 69 10.67 16.92 -5.52
CA PRO A 69 9.78 18.07 -5.34
C PRO A 69 8.39 17.91 -5.98
N ASN A 70 8.24 16.97 -6.93
CA ASN A 70 7.05 16.80 -7.76
C ASN A 70 6.22 15.56 -7.39
N VAL A 71 6.49 14.94 -6.24
CA VAL A 71 5.78 13.75 -5.75
C VAL A 71 4.29 14.05 -5.57
N LYS A 72 3.46 13.17 -6.10
CA LYS A 72 2.00 13.15 -6.02
C LYS A 72 1.47 11.86 -5.41
N LYS A 73 2.25 10.77 -5.47
CA LYS A 73 1.91 9.49 -4.86
C LYS A 73 3.05 8.97 -4.01
N LEU A 74 2.72 8.47 -2.82
CA LEU A 74 3.69 7.93 -1.88
C LEU A 74 3.18 6.60 -1.32
N ASN A 75 3.81 5.50 -1.71
CA ASN A 75 3.52 4.17 -1.21
C ASN A 75 4.50 3.84 -0.08
N LEU A 76 3.99 3.69 1.15
CA LEU A 76 4.77 3.40 2.35
C LEU A 76 4.61 1.92 2.77
N PRO A 77 5.71 1.23 3.13
CA PRO A 77 5.69 -0.19 3.47
C PRO A 77 5.23 -0.40 4.91
N GLY A 78 4.85 -1.64 5.21
CA GLY A 78 4.47 -2.04 6.57
C GLY A 78 5.65 -2.04 7.56
N SER A 79 6.88 -2.17 7.07
CA SER A 79 8.09 -2.11 7.91
C SER A 79 8.43 -0.72 8.43
N LEU A 80 7.88 0.35 7.82
CA LEU A 80 8.18 1.72 8.22
C LEU A 80 7.51 2.03 9.56
N THR A 81 8.30 2.51 10.52
CA THR A 81 7.81 2.84 11.88
C THR A 81 7.98 4.31 12.23
N ARG A 82 8.79 5.05 11.45
CA ARG A 82 9.08 6.45 11.70
C ARG A 82 9.40 7.21 10.43
N MET A 83 8.92 8.44 10.36
CA MET A 83 9.29 9.42 9.35
C MET A 83 9.38 10.81 9.97
N GLU A 84 10.45 11.54 9.68
CA GLU A 84 10.61 12.89 10.19
C GLU A 84 9.74 13.87 9.41
N SER A 85 8.78 14.48 10.10
CA SER A 85 7.81 15.42 9.54
C SER A 85 8.31 16.87 9.68
N THR A 86 9.25 17.26 8.82
CA THR A 86 9.75 18.64 8.70
C THR A 86 8.68 19.56 8.13
N ASP A 87 8.79 20.87 8.37
CA ASP A 87 7.84 21.85 7.82
C ASP A 87 7.93 21.93 6.27
N GLY A 88 9.11 21.69 5.72
CA GLY A 88 9.34 21.56 4.28
C GLY A 88 8.56 20.39 3.68
N LEU A 89 8.70 19.20 4.28
CA LEU A 89 7.96 18.01 3.85
C LEU A 89 6.45 18.23 3.95
N LYS A 90 5.94 18.71 5.09
CA LYS A 90 4.50 18.99 5.27
C LYS A 90 3.97 19.93 4.18
N THR A 91 4.69 21.02 3.92
CA THR A 91 4.30 22.00 2.89
C THR A 91 4.25 21.35 1.51
N ARG A 92 5.23 20.49 1.18
CA ARG A 92 5.27 19.76 -0.09
C ARG A 92 4.11 18.79 -0.25
N LEU A 93 3.86 17.96 0.77
CA LEU A 93 2.78 16.97 0.74
C LEU A 93 1.41 17.63 0.53
N CYS A 94 1.15 18.74 1.22
CA CYS A 94 -0.08 19.51 1.06
C CYS A 94 -0.17 20.22 -0.30
N THR A 95 0.91 20.86 -0.75
CA THR A 95 0.90 21.64 -2.01
C THR A 95 0.70 20.74 -3.23
N ASN A 96 1.25 19.53 -3.21
CA ASN A 96 1.15 18.60 -4.33
C ASN A 96 -0.11 17.71 -4.27
N ASP A 97 -0.97 17.88 -3.25
CA ASP A 97 -2.14 17.02 -3.00
C ASP A 97 -1.77 15.52 -3.00
N VAL A 98 -0.74 15.16 -2.22
CA VAL A 98 -0.19 13.81 -2.26
C VAL A 98 -1.21 12.77 -1.82
N LEU A 99 -1.38 11.74 -2.65
CA LEU A 99 -2.08 10.51 -2.31
C LEU A 99 -1.10 9.56 -1.60
N LEU A 100 -1.33 9.33 -0.31
CA LEU A 100 -0.56 8.38 0.47
C LEU A 100 -1.21 7.01 0.43
N ASN A 101 -0.43 5.99 0.10
CA ASN A 101 -0.84 4.60 0.09
C ASN A 101 -0.10 3.82 1.17
N ALA A 102 -0.87 3.17 2.04
CA ALA A 102 -0.33 2.28 3.08
C ALA A 102 -1.41 1.31 3.57
N ALA A 103 -0.99 0.24 4.25
CA ALA A 103 -1.91 -0.69 4.91
C ALA A 103 -2.66 -0.02 6.07
N TYR A 104 -3.88 -0.47 6.36
CA TYR A 104 -4.62 0.04 7.52
C TYR A 104 -3.89 -0.31 8.82
N GLY A 105 -3.91 0.60 9.80
CA GLY A 105 -3.23 0.43 11.08
C GLY A 105 -1.71 0.54 11.02
N SER A 106 -1.12 0.78 9.85
CA SER A 106 0.31 1.01 9.69
C SER A 106 0.73 2.41 10.16
N PHE A 107 2.05 2.65 10.23
CA PHE A 107 2.59 4.00 10.41
C PHE A 107 2.10 4.96 9.33
N GLY A 108 2.12 4.54 8.05
CA GLY A 108 1.71 5.39 6.93
C GLY A 108 0.26 5.83 7.05
N ASP A 109 -0.60 4.93 7.52
CA ASP A 109 -1.99 5.23 7.83
C ASP A 109 -2.14 6.28 8.95
N ALA A 110 -1.45 6.09 10.08
CA ALA A 110 -1.45 7.06 11.17
C ALA A 110 -0.90 8.44 10.73
N PHE A 111 0.16 8.44 9.92
CA PHE A 111 0.78 9.64 9.39
C PHE A 111 -0.16 10.43 8.47
N ALA A 112 -0.89 9.74 7.59
CA ALA A 112 -1.89 10.38 6.74
C ALA A 112 -3.02 11.01 7.57
N LEU A 113 -3.50 10.32 8.61
CA LEU A 113 -4.51 10.87 9.51
C LEU A 113 -4.02 12.10 10.28
N GLU A 114 -2.82 12.03 10.86
CA GLU A 114 -2.22 13.12 11.64
C GLU A 114 -2.07 14.40 10.81
N HIS A 115 -1.72 14.25 9.52
CA HIS A 115 -1.44 15.37 8.64
C HIS A 115 -2.58 15.69 7.65
N GLY A 116 -3.72 15.00 7.75
CA GLY A 116 -4.89 15.25 6.91
C GLY A 116 -4.65 15.01 5.41
N LEU A 117 -3.80 14.03 5.08
CA LEU A 117 -3.46 13.68 3.69
C LEU A 117 -4.55 12.82 3.05
N ARG A 118 -4.63 12.85 1.72
CA ARG A 118 -5.43 11.88 0.97
C ARG A 118 -4.84 10.50 1.18
N PHE A 119 -5.71 9.52 1.43
CA PHE A 119 -5.30 8.17 1.77
C PHE A 119 -5.97 7.16 0.84
N LEU A 120 -5.17 6.27 0.27
CA LEU A 120 -5.62 5.07 -0.43
C LEU A 120 -5.11 3.85 0.35
N PRO A 121 -5.96 2.98 0.89
CA PRO A 121 -5.48 1.81 1.60
C PRO A 121 -4.87 0.78 0.64
N CYS A 122 -3.86 0.05 1.10
CA CYS A 122 -3.41 -1.16 0.43
C CYS A 122 -4.55 -2.20 0.37
N PRO A 123 -4.59 -3.08 -0.66
CA PRO A 123 -5.56 -4.15 -0.71
C PRO A 123 -5.48 -5.06 0.52
N ILE A 124 -6.64 -5.38 1.10
CA ILE A 124 -6.73 -6.25 2.29
C ILE A 124 -6.97 -7.68 1.83
N VAL A 125 -6.09 -8.59 2.23
CA VAL A 125 -6.32 -10.03 2.05
C VAL A 125 -7.38 -10.48 3.06
N LEU A 126 -8.56 -10.84 2.58
CA LEU A 126 -9.67 -11.32 3.41
C LEU A 126 -9.45 -12.76 3.86
N GLY A 127 -8.80 -13.57 3.03
CA GLY A 127 -8.33 -14.89 3.43
C GLY A 127 -7.91 -15.77 2.27
N TRP A 128 -7.44 -16.96 2.63
CA TRP A 128 -7.01 -18.01 1.73
C TRP A 128 -7.75 -19.31 2.02
N TYR A 129 -8.07 -20.05 0.96
CA TYR A 129 -8.66 -21.38 1.06
C TYR A 129 -7.91 -22.34 0.14
N ARG A 130 -7.66 -23.56 0.63
CA ARG A 130 -7.11 -24.66 -0.16
C ARG A 130 -8.17 -25.73 -0.32
N ASP A 131 -8.53 -26.02 -1.56
CA ASP A 131 -9.27 -27.22 -1.93
C ASP A 131 -8.25 -28.33 -2.25
N GLU A 132 -8.13 -29.30 -1.34
CA GLU A 132 -7.23 -30.44 -1.50
C GLU A 132 -7.73 -31.43 -2.56
N GLU A 133 -9.05 -31.50 -2.81
CA GLU A 133 -9.62 -32.42 -3.80
C GLU A 133 -9.27 -31.99 -5.22
N HIS A 134 -9.30 -30.68 -5.48
CA HIS A 134 -9.01 -30.09 -6.79
C HIS A 134 -7.59 -29.52 -6.91
N ASP A 135 -6.77 -29.65 -5.86
CA ASP A 135 -5.42 -29.11 -5.77
C ASP A 135 -5.39 -27.60 -6.13
N GLU A 136 -6.42 -26.88 -5.68
CA GLU A 136 -6.70 -25.48 -5.99
C GLU A 136 -6.62 -24.60 -4.74
N SER A 137 -5.98 -23.44 -4.84
CA SER A 137 -5.94 -22.44 -3.78
C SER A 137 -6.66 -21.19 -4.26
N THR A 138 -7.55 -20.64 -3.43
CA THR A 138 -8.26 -19.39 -3.72
C THR A 138 -7.94 -18.33 -2.67
N LYS A 139 -7.43 -17.18 -3.11
CA LYS A 139 -7.18 -15.99 -2.30
C LYS A 139 -8.24 -14.94 -2.59
N LEU A 140 -8.83 -14.40 -1.53
CA LEU A 140 -9.81 -13.33 -1.59
C LEU A 140 -9.18 -12.02 -1.13
N VAL A 141 -9.30 -10.96 -1.92
CA VAL A 141 -8.72 -9.64 -1.62
C VAL A 141 -9.74 -8.54 -1.84
N LEU A 142 -9.91 -7.66 -0.86
CA LEU A 142 -10.64 -6.40 -0.99
C LEU A 142 -9.69 -5.35 -1.58
N ARG A 143 -10.03 -4.81 -2.75
CA ARG A 143 -9.25 -3.75 -3.40
C ARG A 143 -9.94 -2.39 -3.23
N PHE A 144 -9.12 -1.35 -3.18
CA PHE A 144 -9.53 0.05 -3.11
C PHE A 144 -9.01 0.78 -4.34
N HIS A 145 -9.84 1.67 -4.88
CA HIS A 145 -9.50 2.47 -6.06
C HIS A 145 -9.44 3.95 -5.72
N GLU A 146 -8.70 4.73 -6.52
CA GLU A 146 -8.49 6.16 -6.29
C GLU A 146 -9.78 7.00 -6.36
N ASP A 147 -10.81 6.49 -7.03
CA ASP A 147 -12.14 7.10 -7.10
C ASP A 147 -13.02 6.80 -5.87
N GLY A 148 -12.49 6.03 -4.91
CA GLY A 148 -13.19 5.59 -3.70
C GLY A 148 -14.04 4.34 -3.89
N SER A 149 -14.10 3.78 -5.09
CA SER A 149 -14.77 2.50 -5.32
C SER A 149 -13.96 1.32 -4.75
N MET A 150 -14.66 0.22 -4.51
CA MET A 150 -14.09 -1.01 -3.98
C MET A 150 -14.60 -2.19 -4.79
N ASP A 151 -13.81 -3.26 -4.83
CA ASP A 151 -14.18 -4.53 -5.42
C ASP A 151 -13.47 -5.69 -4.73
N ILE A 152 -13.81 -6.90 -5.16
CA ILE A 152 -13.25 -8.15 -4.66
C ILE A 152 -12.48 -8.83 -5.77
N LEU A 153 -11.17 -9.03 -5.55
CA LEU A 153 -10.31 -9.85 -6.39
C LEU A 153 -10.28 -11.28 -5.84
N ILE A 154 -10.49 -12.24 -6.72
CA ILE A 154 -10.38 -13.67 -6.44
C ILE A 154 -9.23 -14.21 -7.29
N ASP A 155 -8.13 -14.57 -6.65
CA ASP A 155 -7.02 -15.25 -7.32
C ASP A 155 -7.11 -16.75 -7.05
N ILE A 156 -7.23 -17.54 -8.12
CA ILE A 156 -7.27 -18.99 -8.12
C ILE A 156 -5.95 -19.52 -8.63
N PHE A 157 -5.32 -20.41 -7.88
CA PHE A 157 -4.04 -21.04 -8.19
C PHE A 157 -4.22 -22.56 -8.21
N THR A 158 -3.94 -23.20 -9.33
CA THR A 158 -3.86 -24.65 -9.42
C THR A 158 -2.40 -25.06 -9.61
N VAL A 159 -1.97 -26.08 -8.88
CA VAL A 159 -0.65 -26.68 -9.16
C VAL A 159 -0.80 -27.57 -10.40
N GLY A 160 0.09 -27.40 -11.36
CA GLY A 160 0.11 -28.18 -12.59
C GLY A 160 0.75 -29.55 -12.38
N ILE A 161 0.45 -30.47 -13.30
CA ILE A 161 0.92 -31.88 -13.29
C ILE A 161 2.44 -32.07 -13.47
N SER A 162 3.20 -30.99 -13.73
CA SER A 162 4.66 -30.98 -13.86
C SER A 162 5.25 -30.02 -12.86
N ALA A 163 6.40 -30.35 -12.27
CA ALA A 163 7.14 -29.45 -11.39
C ALA A 163 7.34 -28.08 -12.08
N GLY A 164 6.77 -27.03 -11.49
CA GLY A 164 6.87 -25.65 -11.97
C GLY A 164 5.77 -25.18 -12.93
N SER A 165 4.77 -26.01 -13.27
CA SER A 165 3.57 -25.53 -13.96
C SER A 165 2.53 -25.12 -12.93
N SER A 166 1.97 -23.93 -13.05
CA SER A 166 0.77 -23.51 -12.33
C SER A 166 -0.28 -23.05 -13.33
N GLY A 167 -1.51 -23.51 -13.15
CA GLY A 167 -2.69 -22.93 -13.79
C GLY A 167 -3.36 -21.95 -12.83
N GLY A 168 -4.38 -21.24 -13.31
CA GLY A 168 -5.12 -20.34 -12.45
C GLY A 168 -6.02 -19.39 -13.22
N ALA A 169 -6.75 -18.58 -12.46
CA ALA A 169 -7.56 -17.49 -12.97
C ALA A 169 -7.59 -16.36 -11.94
N THR A 170 -7.67 -15.13 -12.44
CA THR A 170 -7.95 -13.96 -11.63
C THR A 170 -9.32 -13.45 -12.02
N LEU A 171 -10.22 -13.31 -11.04
CA LEU A 171 -11.59 -12.85 -11.26
C LEU A 171 -11.83 -11.58 -10.46
N GLU A 172 -12.34 -10.56 -11.13
CA GLU A 172 -12.77 -9.31 -10.49
C GLU A 172 -14.27 -9.35 -10.29
N ARG A 173 -14.72 -9.10 -9.06
CA ARG A 173 -16.14 -9.09 -8.68
C ARG A 173 -16.46 -7.75 -8.03
N PRO A 174 -17.61 -7.13 -8.33
CA PRO A 174 -18.05 -5.96 -7.59
C PRO A 174 -18.21 -6.30 -6.11
N MET A 175 -18.26 -5.27 -5.25
CA MET A 175 -18.65 -5.46 -3.86
C MET A 175 -19.99 -6.20 -3.75
N PRO A 176 -20.17 -7.10 -2.76
CA PRO A 176 -21.45 -7.77 -2.53
C PRO A 176 -22.60 -6.76 -2.39
N GLU A 177 -23.76 -7.03 -2.99
CA GLU A 177 -24.90 -6.09 -2.97
C GLU A 177 -25.39 -5.79 -1.54
N ASP A 178 -25.24 -6.75 -0.64
CA ASP A 178 -25.61 -6.63 0.78
C ASP A 178 -24.57 -5.85 1.61
N TYR A 179 -23.42 -5.49 1.04
CA TYR A 179 -22.45 -4.64 1.71
C TYR A 179 -23.03 -3.24 1.91
N HIS A 180 -22.88 -2.72 3.13
CA HIS A 180 -23.17 -1.32 3.42
C HIS A 180 -22.16 -0.74 4.42
N PRO A 181 -21.79 0.54 4.30
CA PRO A 181 -20.98 1.22 5.31
C PRO A 181 -21.60 1.10 6.71
N GLY A 182 -20.78 0.71 7.68
CA GLY A 182 -21.18 0.50 9.07
C GLY A 182 -21.72 -0.90 9.41
N CYS A 183 -21.59 -1.89 8.52
CA CYS A 183 -21.81 -3.28 8.92
C CYS A 183 -20.78 -3.75 9.96
N THR A 184 -21.16 -4.70 10.82
CA THR A 184 -20.25 -5.28 11.80
C THR A 184 -19.26 -6.25 11.13
N PRO A 185 -18.13 -6.58 11.76
CA PRO A 185 -17.22 -7.60 11.25
C PRO A 185 -17.92 -8.93 10.94
N GLU A 186 -18.88 -9.37 11.77
CA GLU A 186 -19.65 -10.59 11.55
C GLU A 186 -20.52 -10.50 10.31
N GLN A 187 -21.23 -9.38 10.14
CA GLN A 187 -22.06 -9.13 8.96
C GLN A 187 -21.20 -9.09 7.69
N PHE A 188 -20.03 -8.44 7.75
CA PHE A 188 -19.10 -8.38 6.63
C PHE A 188 -18.55 -9.77 6.29
N ALA A 189 -18.14 -10.56 7.29
CA ALA A 189 -17.65 -11.92 7.08
C ALA A 189 -18.72 -12.85 6.47
N GLN A 190 -20.01 -12.64 6.79
CA GLN A 190 -21.13 -13.39 6.22
C GLN A 190 -21.40 -13.10 4.73
N LEU A 191 -20.84 -12.02 4.17
CA LEU A 191 -20.93 -11.72 2.73
C LEU A 191 -20.09 -12.67 1.87
N PHE A 192 -19.20 -13.43 2.50
CA PHE A 192 -18.24 -14.30 1.83
C PHE A 192 -18.45 -15.77 2.21
N PRO A 193 -17.92 -16.73 1.43
CA PRO A 193 -17.98 -18.15 1.79
C PRO A 193 -17.47 -18.41 3.21
N ALA A 194 -18.17 -19.27 3.95
CA ALA A 194 -17.91 -19.52 5.38
C ALA A 194 -16.47 -19.95 5.70
N VAL A 195 -15.73 -20.50 4.72
CA VAL A 195 -14.31 -20.87 4.86
C VAL A 195 -13.40 -19.67 5.17
N TYR A 196 -13.82 -18.45 4.84
CA TYR A 196 -13.06 -17.22 5.11
C TYR A 196 -13.46 -16.54 6.42
N TYR A 197 -14.55 -16.97 7.07
CA TYR A 197 -15.15 -16.28 8.21
C TYR A 197 -14.14 -15.97 9.32
N ASP A 198 -13.43 -16.98 9.80
CA ASP A 198 -12.45 -16.83 10.89
C ASP A 198 -11.28 -15.93 10.51
N GLN A 199 -10.85 -15.93 9.25
CA GLN A 199 -9.74 -15.11 8.77
C GLN A 199 -10.15 -13.64 8.72
N ILE A 200 -11.34 -13.36 8.19
CA ILE A 200 -11.92 -12.02 8.15
C ILE A 200 -12.12 -11.48 9.57
N MET A 201 -12.70 -12.28 10.47
CA MET A 201 -12.95 -11.89 11.86
C MET A 201 -11.69 -11.58 12.66
N LYS A 202 -10.56 -12.21 12.32
CA LYS A 202 -9.27 -12.01 12.99
C LYS A 202 -8.39 -10.96 12.30
N ASN A 203 -8.84 -10.39 11.18
CA ASN A 203 -8.05 -9.44 10.41
C ASN A 203 -8.20 -8.01 10.97
N PRO A 204 -7.15 -7.43 11.56
CA PRO A 204 -7.21 -6.09 12.15
C PRO A 204 -7.43 -4.98 11.09
N GLU A 205 -6.98 -5.18 9.86
CA GLU A 205 -7.20 -4.20 8.78
C GLU A 205 -8.67 -4.11 8.41
N VAL A 206 -9.38 -5.25 8.41
CA VAL A 206 -10.84 -5.29 8.18
C VAL A 206 -11.58 -4.53 9.27
N GLU A 207 -11.20 -4.72 10.55
CA GLU A 207 -11.81 -4.00 11.66
C GLU A 207 -11.65 -2.47 11.52
N ILE A 208 -10.44 -2.01 11.18
CA ILE A 208 -10.15 -0.59 10.97
C ILE A 208 -10.93 -0.03 9.79
N PHE A 209 -10.96 -0.77 8.67
CA PHE A 209 -11.72 -0.43 7.46
C PHE A 209 -13.21 -0.21 7.79
N LEU A 210 -13.87 -1.20 8.40
CA LEU A 210 -15.30 -1.14 8.70
C LEU A 210 -15.64 0.02 9.64
N ARG A 211 -14.78 0.27 10.64
CA ARG A 211 -14.93 1.41 11.55
C ARG A 211 -14.83 2.75 10.82
N ARG A 212 -13.92 2.88 9.85
CA ARG A 212 -13.77 4.13 9.08
C ARG A 212 -14.95 4.39 8.16
N GLU A 213 -15.41 3.37 7.45
CA GLU A 213 -16.60 3.45 6.59
C GLU A 213 -17.84 3.88 7.39
N ALA A 214 -17.97 3.41 8.64
CA ALA A 214 -19.03 3.86 9.54
C ALA A 214 -18.95 5.38 9.83
N THR A 215 -17.75 5.89 10.13
CA THR A 215 -17.54 7.30 10.50
C THR A 215 -17.62 8.28 9.33
N GLY A 216 -17.23 7.87 8.11
CA GLY A 216 -17.34 8.70 6.90
C GLY A 216 -18.79 9.10 6.61
N LYS A 217 -19.75 8.21 6.93
CA LYS A 217 -21.19 8.44 6.75
C LYS A 217 -21.77 9.51 7.68
N GLU A 218 -21.20 9.72 8.87
CA GLU A 218 -21.69 10.72 9.83
C GLU A 218 -21.32 12.15 9.40
N LYS A 219 -20.14 12.33 8.77
CA LYS A 219 -19.70 13.64 8.26
C LYS A 219 -20.45 14.09 7.01
N GLY A 220 -21.01 13.17 6.22
CA GLY A 220 -21.83 13.48 5.03
C GLY A 220 -23.28 13.86 5.33
N LYS A 221 -23.70 13.88 6.60
CA LYS A 221 -25.07 14.23 7.05
C LYS A 221 -25.15 15.56 7.81
N GLN A 222 -24.05 16.31 7.93
CA GLN A 222 -24.01 17.64 8.56
C GLN A 222 -23.94 18.76 7.52
#